data_AF-A0A6G0Y9P5-F1
#
_entry.id   AF-A0A6G0Y9P5-F1
#
_cell.length_a   1.000
_cell.length_b   1.000
_cell.length_c   1.000
_cell.angle_alpha   90.00
_cell.angle_beta   90.00
_cell.angle_gamma   90.00
#
_symmetry.space_group_name_H-M   'P 1'
#
loop_
_entity.id
_entity.type
_entity.pdbx_description
1 polymer ?
#
loop_
_entity_poly.entity_id
_entity_poly.type
_entity_poly.pdbx_seq_one_letter_code
_entity_poly.pdbx_strand_id
1 'polypeptide(L)'
;LINRFYKKYPSLTAPHNSQPPDNWTNHLSRGSLKISSDNLFKAVLQLERDFKTFHGDILSKKPQVFKNLYKLVAPKIQHLNIPDKVILCLIRTRTYICLFRMNVRLHYFKNQKPLYKTM
;
A
#
# COMPACT_ATOMS: atom_id res chain seq x y z
N LEU A 1 8.92 -1.75 -0.15
CA LEU A 1 8.64 -2.61 1.04
C LEU A 1 9.55 -3.83 1.10
N ILE A 2 9.50 -4.72 0.10
CA ILE A 2 10.25 -5.98 0.07
C ILE A 2 11.77 -5.76 0.21
N ASN A 3 12.34 -4.83 -0.57
CA ASN A 3 13.77 -4.49 -0.48
C ASN A 3 14.22 -4.03 0.92
N ARG A 4 13.30 -3.51 1.74
CA ARG A 4 13.60 -3.10 3.12
C ARG A 4 13.67 -4.28 4.09
N PHE A 5 12.90 -5.34 3.83
CA PHE A 5 12.67 -6.42 4.80
C PHE A 5 13.21 -7.78 4.36
N TYR A 6 13.56 -7.98 3.08
CA TYR A 6 13.92 -9.30 2.55
C TYR A 6 15.10 -9.97 3.29
N LYS A 7 16.10 -9.18 3.72
CA LYS A 7 17.24 -9.72 4.50
C LYS A 7 16.80 -10.34 5.82
N LYS A 8 15.76 -9.77 6.46
CA LYS A 8 15.25 -10.22 7.76
C LYS A 8 14.13 -11.24 7.63
N TYR A 9 13.32 -11.13 6.57
CA TYR A 9 12.17 -12.00 6.33
C TYR A 9 12.20 -12.46 4.85
N PRO A 10 13.01 -13.50 4.53
CA PRO A 10 13.10 -14.02 3.16
C PRO A 10 11.77 -14.59 2.64
N SER A 11 10.89 -15.07 3.53
CA SER A 11 9.55 -15.57 3.19
C SER A 11 8.62 -14.52 2.56
N LEU A 12 9.01 -13.25 2.56
CA LEU A 12 8.28 -12.17 1.90
C LEU A 12 8.49 -12.12 0.38
N THR A 13 9.45 -12.87 -0.15
CA THR A 13 9.76 -12.94 -1.58
C THR A 13 9.33 -14.26 -2.20
N ALA A 14 8.88 -14.21 -3.45
CA ALA A 14 8.70 -15.41 -4.25
C ALA A 14 10.05 -15.88 -4.83
N PRO A 15 10.24 -17.20 -5.03
CA PRO A 15 11.34 -17.71 -5.85
C PRO A 15 11.31 -17.10 -7.25
N HIS A 16 12.49 -16.85 -7.83
CA HIS A 16 12.60 -16.22 -9.15
C HIS A 16 11.92 -17.04 -10.26
N ASN A 17 11.81 -18.37 -10.09
CA ASN A 17 11.33 -19.29 -11.12
C ASN A 17 9.86 -19.73 -10.93
N SER A 18 9.15 -19.22 -9.92
CA SER A 18 7.79 -19.67 -9.59
C SER A 18 6.70 -18.80 -10.22
N GLN A 19 7.02 -18.01 -11.26
CA GLN A 19 6.12 -17.02 -11.83
C GLN A 19 5.74 -17.37 -13.27
N PRO A 20 4.51 -17.02 -13.69
CA PRO A 20 4.18 -16.98 -15.11
C PRO A 20 5.13 -16.00 -15.81
N PRO A 21 5.56 -16.29 -17.06
CA PRO A 21 6.53 -15.47 -17.78
C PRO A 21 6.06 -14.03 -18.01
N ASP A 22 4.75 -13.76 -17.95
CA ASP A 22 4.13 -12.51 -18.37
C ASP A 22 3.55 -11.69 -17.19
N ASN A 23 4.39 -11.31 -16.22
CA ASN A 23 3.97 -10.42 -15.13
C ASN A 23 4.50 -8.99 -15.38
N TRP A 24 3.68 -7.96 -15.08
CA TRP A 24 4.05 -6.54 -15.28
C TRP A 24 5.35 -6.16 -14.55
N THR A 25 5.63 -6.79 -13.41
CA THR A 25 6.83 -6.51 -12.62
C THR A 25 8.09 -6.94 -13.37
N ASN A 26 8.06 -8.04 -14.12
CA ASN A 26 9.15 -8.54 -14.95
C ASN A 26 9.40 -7.59 -16.12
N HIS A 27 8.34 -7.07 -16.75
CA HIS A 27 8.44 -6.09 -17.83
C HIS A 27 9.04 -4.76 -17.38
N LEU A 28 8.69 -4.29 -16.17
CA LEU A 28 9.21 -3.04 -15.62
C LEU A 28 10.61 -3.21 -14.99
N SER A 29 10.91 -4.40 -14.48
CA SER A 29 12.15 -4.70 -13.77
C SER A 29 13.32 -4.83 -14.76
N ARG A 30 14.39 -4.06 -14.52
CA ARG A 30 15.69 -4.29 -15.16
C ARG A 30 16.55 -5.30 -14.39
N GLY A 31 15.92 -6.31 -13.78
CA GLY A 31 16.57 -7.36 -12.99
C GLY A 31 16.81 -7.06 -11.50
N SER A 32 16.44 -5.88 -10.99
CA SER A 32 16.71 -5.47 -9.60
C SER A 32 15.49 -5.44 -8.68
N LEU A 33 14.27 -5.59 -9.22
CA LEU A 33 13.06 -5.65 -8.41
C LEU A 33 12.85 -7.05 -7.84
N LYS A 34 12.51 -7.10 -6.55
CA LYS A 34 12.13 -8.35 -5.87
C LYS A 34 10.62 -8.55 -5.96
N ILE A 35 10.22 -9.77 -6.30
CA ILE A 35 8.82 -10.18 -6.40
C ILE A 35 8.30 -10.56 -5.00
N SER A 36 7.08 -10.14 -4.67
CA SER A 36 6.42 -10.52 -3.41
C SER A 36 6.02 -11.99 -3.41
N SER A 37 6.06 -12.63 -2.25
CA SER A 37 5.37 -13.90 -2.06
C SER A 37 3.85 -13.74 -2.14
N ASP A 38 3.15 -14.82 -2.47
CA ASP A 38 1.69 -14.82 -2.56
C ASP A 38 1.02 -14.43 -1.25
N ASN A 39 1.58 -14.86 -0.11
CA ASN A 39 1.07 -14.50 1.20
C ASN A 39 1.19 -12.99 1.45
N LEU A 40 2.32 -12.38 1.07
CA LEU A 40 2.47 -10.93 1.18
C LEU A 40 1.48 -10.22 0.26
N PHE A 41 1.29 -10.71 -0.96
CA PHE A 41 0.34 -10.12 -1.91
C PHE A 41 -1.12 -10.21 -1.41
N LYS A 42 -1.55 -11.38 -0.91
CA LYS A 42 -2.85 -11.57 -0.27
C LYS A 42 -3.05 -10.62 0.92
N ALA A 43 -2.03 -10.43 1.74
CA ALA A 43 -2.08 -9.49 2.86
C ALA A 43 -2.26 -8.04 2.39
N VAL A 44 -1.59 -7.63 1.30
CA VAL A 44 -1.74 -6.30 0.68
C VAL A 44 -3.16 -6.11 0.15
N LEU A 45 -3.73 -7.13 -0.51
CA LEU A 45 -5.11 -7.06 -1.01
C LEU A 45 -6.13 -6.88 0.12
N GLN A 46 -5.98 -7.65 1.20
CA GLN A 46 -6.86 -7.53 2.37
C GLN A 46 -6.70 -6.17 3.04
N LEU A 47 -5.46 -5.69 3.20
CA LEU A 47 -5.18 -4.35 3.70
C LEU A 47 -5.85 -3.26 2.86
N GLU A 48 -5.79 -3.32 1.53
CA GLU A 48 -6.39 -2.29 0.67
C GLU A 48 -7.91 -2.25 0.83
N ARG A 49 -8.57 -3.41 0.96
CA ARG A 49 -10.01 -3.49 1.24
C ARG A 49 -10.34 -2.79 2.56
N ASP A 50 -9.65 -3.19 3.63
CA ASP A 50 -9.87 -2.63 4.97
C ASP A 50 -9.51 -1.15 5.06
N PHE A 51 -8.47 -0.72 4.33
CA PHE A 51 -8.07 0.68 4.23
C PHE A 51 -9.18 1.53 3.59
N LYS A 52 -9.76 1.06 2.49
CA LYS A 52 -10.88 1.73 1.82
C LYS A 52 -12.11 1.78 2.70
N THR A 53 -12.46 0.70 3.40
CA THR A 53 -13.57 0.69 4.34
C THR A 53 -13.35 1.65 5.51
N PHE A 54 -12.12 1.76 6.02
CA PHE A 54 -11.81 2.62 7.16
C PHE A 54 -11.76 4.12 6.81
N HIS A 55 -11.21 4.46 5.64
CA HIS A 55 -11.01 5.85 5.21
C HIS A 55 -12.14 6.39 4.31
N GLY A 56 -12.70 5.58 3.43
CA GLY A 56 -13.56 6.04 2.34
C GLY A 56 -12.74 6.83 1.30
N ASP A 57 -13.29 7.93 0.80
CA ASP A 57 -12.67 8.76 -0.25
C ASP A 57 -11.56 9.68 0.25
N ILE A 58 -11.51 9.94 1.56
CA ILE A 58 -10.55 10.84 2.22
C ILE A 58 -9.92 10.18 3.45
N LEU A 59 -8.80 10.71 3.94
CA LEU A 59 -8.25 10.23 5.20
C LEU A 59 -9.20 10.52 6.37
N SER A 60 -9.80 9.46 6.92
CA SER A 60 -10.43 9.44 8.24
C SER A 60 -9.68 10.28 9.28
N LYS A 61 -10.42 11.18 9.96
CA LYS A 61 -9.92 12.07 11.02
C LYS A 61 -9.82 11.38 12.39
N LYS A 62 -10.10 10.08 12.46
CA LYS A 62 -10.04 9.33 13.73
C LYS A 62 -8.62 9.35 14.31
N PRO A 63 -8.46 9.51 15.63
CA PRO A 63 -7.14 9.43 16.25
C PRO A 63 -6.56 8.02 16.09
N GLN A 64 -5.23 7.91 16.13
CA GLN A 64 -4.50 6.63 16.11
C GLN A 64 -4.80 5.75 14.88
N VAL A 65 -4.94 6.36 13.69
CA VAL A 65 -5.21 5.68 12.41
C VAL A 65 -4.42 4.39 12.22
N PHE A 66 -3.10 4.42 12.44
CA PHE A 66 -2.26 3.23 12.24
C PHE A 66 -2.62 2.08 13.18
N LYS A 67 -2.89 2.38 14.44
CA LYS A 67 -3.28 1.37 15.44
C LYS A 67 -4.64 0.77 15.11
N ASN A 68 -5.58 1.61 14.67
CA ASN A 68 -6.93 1.17 14.32
C ASN A 68 -6.93 0.29 13.07
N LEU A 69 -6.20 0.70 12.02
CA LEU A 69 -6.01 -0.12 10.83
C LEU A 69 -5.31 -1.44 11.17
N TYR A 70 -4.28 -1.42 12.01
CA TYR A 70 -3.59 -2.64 12.43
C TYR A 70 -4.55 -3.60 13.13
N LYS A 71 -5.34 -3.12 14.10
CA LYS A 71 -6.34 -3.93 14.79
C LYS A 71 -7.43 -4.48 13.86
N LEU A 72 -7.74 -3.77 12.79
CA LEU A 72 -8.71 -4.20 11.77
C LEU A 72 -8.13 -5.29 10.85
N VAL A 73 -6.88 -5.13 10.41
CA VAL A 73 -6.27 -5.96 9.37
C VAL A 73 -5.58 -7.19 9.95
N ALA A 74 -4.80 -7.04 11.02
CA ALA A 74 -3.93 -8.10 11.54
C ALA A 74 -4.68 -9.43 11.84
N PRO A 75 -5.87 -9.43 12.46
CA PRO A 75 -6.62 -10.67 12.70
C PRO A 75 -7.02 -11.38 11.39
N LYS A 76 -7.34 -10.63 10.34
CA LYS A 76 -7.81 -11.17 9.06
C LYS A 76 -6.70 -11.80 8.23
N ILE A 77 -5.45 -11.41 8.47
CA ILE A 77 -4.28 -11.90 7.74
C ILE A 77 -3.33 -12.73 8.61
N GLN A 78 -3.73 -13.07 9.84
CA GLN A 78 -2.89 -13.83 10.77
C GLN A 78 -2.41 -15.15 10.16
N HIS A 79 -3.30 -15.86 9.46
CA HIS A 79 -3.00 -17.12 8.76
C HIS A 79 -1.93 -17.00 7.67
N LEU A 80 -1.58 -15.78 7.22
CA LEU A 80 -0.54 -15.53 6.22
C LEU A 80 0.86 -15.39 6.84
N ASN A 81 0.97 -15.41 8.17
CA ASN A 81 2.24 -15.34 8.91
C ASN A 81 3.10 -14.12 8.55
N ILE A 82 2.46 -12.97 8.29
CA ILE A 82 3.17 -11.72 7.98
C ILE A 82 3.61 -11.05 9.29
N PRO A 83 4.90 -10.71 9.46
CA PRO A 83 5.37 -10.08 10.69
C PRO A 83 4.72 -8.70 10.92
N ASP A 84 4.39 -8.38 12.18
CA ASP A 84 3.71 -7.13 12.54
C ASP A 84 4.42 -5.87 12.04
N LYS A 85 5.76 -5.87 12.07
CA LYS A 85 6.57 -4.74 11.58
C LYS A 85 6.34 -4.50 10.08
N VAL A 86 6.06 -5.55 9.31
CA VAL A 86 5.75 -5.49 7.88
C VAL A 86 4.33 -4.97 7.68
N ILE A 87 3.35 -5.48 8.44
CA ILE A 87 1.95 -5.01 8.41
C ILE A 87 1.89 -3.51 8.71
N LEU A 88 2.53 -3.08 9.80
CA LEU A 88 2.59 -1.67 10.18
C LEU A 88 3.34 -0.81 9.15
N CYS A 89 4.33 -1.36 8.44
CA CYS A 89 4.99 -0.63 7.36
C CYS A 89 4.05 -0.45 6.17
N LEU A 90 3.30 -1.47 5.79
CA LEU A 90 2.31 -1.41 4.71
C LEU A 90 1.24 -0.36 5.00
N ILE A 91 0.67 -0.37 6.20
CA ILE A 91 -0.30 0.62 6.66
C ILE A 91 0.27 2.04 6.50
N ARG A 92 1.45 2.31 7.05
CA ARG A 92 2.09 3.63 6.97
C ARG A 92 2.32 4.07 5.53
N THR A 93 2.91 3.20 4.71
CA THR A 93 3.17 3.49 3.30
C THR A 93 1.88 3.84 2.58
N ARG A 94 0.80 3.08 2.78
CA ARG A 94 -0.48 3.34 2.13
C ARG A 94 -1.13 4.64 2.60
N THR A 95 -1.06 4.96 3.89
CA THR A 95 -1.54 6.24 4.43
C THR A 95 -0.79 7.41 3.84
N TYR A 96 0.55 7.35 3.75
CA TYR A 96 1.34 8.44 3.17
C TYR A 96 1.08 8.63 1.68
N ILE A 97 0.92 7.54 0.90
CA ILE A 97 0.49 7.63 -0.49
C ILE A 97 -0.88 8.33 -0.59
N CYS A 98 -1.82 8.01 0.31
CA CYS A 98 -3.12 8.66 0.34
C CYS A 98 -3.01 10.16 0.64
N LEU A 99 -2.20 10.52 1.65
CA LEU A 99 -1.97 11.91 2.04
C LEU A 99 -1.34 12.70 0.90
N PHE A 100 -0.34 12.12 0.23
CA PHE A 100 0.31 12.74 -0.92
C PHE A 100 -0.70 13.03 -2.04
N ARG A 101 -1.54 12.04 -2.40
CA ARG A 101 -2.59 12.22 -3.41
C ARG A 101 -3.58 13.30 -3.02
N MET A 102 -3.95 13.40 -1.74
CA MET A 102 -4.83 14.47 -1.24
C MET A 102 -4.16 15.84 -1.37
N ASN A 103 -2.90 15.97 -0.97
CA ASN A 103 -2.15 17.23 -1.07
C ASN A 103 -2.02 17.70 -2.52
N VAL A 104 -1.69 16.77 -3.43
CA VAL A 104 -1.63 17.05 -4.87
C VAL A 104 -2.98 17.55 -5.37
N ARG A 105 -4.10 16.88 -5.03
CA ARG A 105 -5.45 17.29 -5.42
C ARG A 105 -5.81 18.69 -4.87
N LEU A 106 -5.48 18.97 -3.61
CA LEU A 106 -5.70 20.29 -3.00
C LEU A 106 -4.88 21.38 -3.68
N HIS A 107 -3.62 21.10 -4.03
CA HIS A 107 -2.76 22.03 -4.75
C HIS A 107 -3.33 22.35 -6.14
N TYR A 108 -3.78 21.34 -6.88
CA TYR A 108 -4.46 21.54 -8.17
C TYR A 108 -5.72 22.41 -8.03
N PHE A 109 -6.58 22.15 -7.05
CA PHE A 109 -7.79 22.96 -6.84
C PHE A 109 -7.49 24.40 -6.43
N LYS A 110 -6.47 24.65 -5.61
CA LYS A 110 -6.08 26.01 -5.21
C LYS A 110 -5.53 26.85 -6.37
N ASN A 111 -4.88 26.20 -7.33
CA ASN A 111 -4.23 26.87 -8.46
C ASN A 111 -5.12 27.02 -9.70
N GLN A 112 -6.30 26.39 -9.71
CA GLN A 112 -7.34 26.71 -10.69
C GLN A 112 -8.11 27.94 -10.20
N LYS A 113 -7.74 29.14 -10.70
CA LYS A 113 -8.63 30.32 -10.65
C LYS A 113 -9.94 29.97 -11.39
N PRO A 114 -11.12 30.45 -10.94
CA PRO A 114 -12.36 30.21 -11.67
C PRO A 114 -12.26 30.80 -13.08
N LEU A 115 -12.44 29.93 -14.08
CA LEU A 115 -12.56 30.28 -15.50
C LEU A 115 -13.97 30.84 -15.77
N TYR A 116 -14.32 31.95 -15.12
CA TYR A 116 -15.46 32.77 -15.55
C TYR A 116 -15.23 34.22 -15.15
N LYS A 117 -14.64 34.97 -16.09
CA LYS A 117 -14.98 36.37 -16.40
C LYS A 117 -14.65 36.61 -17.87
N THR A 118 -15.63 36.37 -18.73
CA THR A 118 -15.78 37.15 -19.95
C THR A 118 -17.26 37.50 -20.07
N MET A 119 -17.48 38.80 -20.26
CA MET A 119 -18.74 39.52 -20.41
C MET A 119 -19.67 38.89 -21.45
#